data_AF-A0A3B8L1R2-F1
#
_entry.id   AF-A0A3B8L1R2-F1
#
_cell.length_a   1.000
_cell.length_b   1.000
_cell.length_c   1.000
_cell.angle_alpha   90.00
_cell.angle_beta   90.00
_cell.angle_gamma   90.00
#
_symmetry.space_group_name_H-M   'P 1'
#
loop_
_entity.id
_entity.type
_entity.pdbx_description
1 polymer ?
#
loop_
_entity_poly.entity_id
_entity_poly.type
_entity_poly.pdbx_seq_one_letter_code
_entity_poly.pdbx_strand_id
1 'polypeptide(L)'
;INNNPSVGNKKGGLTTIYEKSLGAIAKGGSTALQQVYRYAEPVTTRGFVVMDTPGYDPASITGMVAGGANVLVFTTGRGSCFGCKPVPCIKISSNSPMFDRMSDDMDI
;
A
#
# COMPACT_ATOMS: atom_id res chain seq x y z
N ILE A 1 18.03 4.63 -6.90
CA ILE A 1 17.18 5.64 -7.59
C ILE A 1 16.68 5.18 -8.97
N ASN A 2 17.46 4.47 -9.81
CA ASN A 2 17.07 4.13 -11.20
C ASN A 2 16.10 2.94 -11.42
N ASN A 3 15.55 2.31 -10.38
CA ASN A 3 14.64 1.15 -10.54
C ASN A 3 13.15 1.48 -10.38
N ASN A 4 12.79 2.77 -10.32
CA ASN A 4 11.43 3.20 -10.06
C ASN A 4 11.06 4.37 -11.00
N PRO A 5 10.07 4.21 -11.91
CA PRO A 5 9.12 3.11 -11.99
C PRO A 5 9.73 1.77 -12.45
N SER A 6 9.28 0.67 -11.84
CA SER A 6 9.67 -0.70 -12.24
C SER A 6 9.26 -1.01 -13.68
N VAL A 7 9.82 -2.07 -14.29
CA VAL A 7 9.43 -2.53 -15.65
C VAL A 7 7.93 -2.70 -15.77
N GLY A 8 7.31 -3.31 -14.74
CA GLY A 8 5.87 -3.39 -14.65
C GLY A 8 5.25 -1.99 -14.67
N ASN A 9 5.61 -1.10 -13.74
CA ASN A 9 5.02 0.24 -13.65
C ASN A 9 5.11 1.01 -14.99
N LYS A 10 6.24 0.93 -15.69
CA LYS A 10 6.41 1.53 -17.03
C LYS A 10 5.43 0.97 -18.06
N LYS A 11 5.28 -0.36 -18.14
CA LYS A 11 4.26 -1.01 -18.98
C LYS A 11 2.83 -0.61 -18.60
N GLY A 12 2.61 -0.19 -17.37
CA GLY A 12 1.33 0.31 -16.88
C GLY A 12 1.10 1.80 -17.11
N GLY A 13 1.96 2.48 -17.88
CA GLY A 13 1.80 3.88 -18.24
C GLY A 13 2.45 4.90 -17.30
N LEU A 14 3.16 4.47 -16.25
CA LEU A 14 3.89 5.38 -15.38
C LEU A 14 5.25 5.74 -16.00
N THR A 15 5.43 7.01 -16.32
CA THR A 15 6.61 7.55 -16.99
C THR A 15 7.66 8.03 -15.99
N THR A 16 7.24 8.53 -14.83
CA THR A 16 8.15 9.07 -13.81
C THR A 16 7.91 8.49 -12.41
N ILE A 17 8.90 8.65 -11.53
CA ILE A 17 8.73 8.35 -10.11
C ILE A 17 7.72 9.30 -9.45
N TYR A 18 7.62 10.54 -9.94
CA TYR A 18 6.69 11.54 -9.41
C TYR A 18 5.24 11.10 -9.57
N GLU A 19 4.85 10.63 -10.77
CA GLU A 19 3.50 10.12 -11.03
C GLU A 19 3.15 8.96 -10.10
N LYS A 20 4.10 8.03 -9.90
CA LYS A 20 3.92 6.91 -8.97
C LYS A 20 3.73 7.39 -7.53
N SER A 21 4.55 8.34 -7.09
CA SER A 21 4.48 8.90 -5.73
C SER A 21 3.19 9.68 -5.49
N LEU A 22 2.70 10.42 -6.49
CA LEU A 22 1.43 11.13 -6.43
C LEU A 22 0.23 10.16 -6.29
N GLY A 23 0.24 9.05 -7.02
CA GLY A 23 -0.75 8.00 -6.82
C GLY A 23 -0.63 7.32 -5.45
N ALA A 24 0.57 7.23 -4.90
CA ALA A 24 0.78 6.64 -3.59
C ALA A 24 0.21 7.53 -2.46
N ILE A 25 0.48 8.83 -2.49
CA ILE A 25 0.05 9.80 -1.46
C ILE A 25 -1.46 10.05 -1.49
N ALA A 26 -2.13 9.84 -2.63
CA ALA A 26 -3.59 9.95 -2.73
C ALA A 26 -4.34 9.07 -1.71
N LYS A 27 -3.75 7.96 -1.25
CA LYS A 27 -4.31 7.11 -0.19
C LYS A 27 -4.39 7.78 1.18
N GLY A 28 -3.59 8.82 1.43
CA GLY A 28 -3.62 9.59 2.67
C GLY A 28 -4.82 10.54 2.79
N GLY A 29 -5.60 10.70 1.70
CA GLY A 29 -6.73 11.62 1.67
C GLY A 29 -6.28 13.08 1.76
N SER A 30 -7.12 13.93 2.37
CA SER A 30 -6.91 15.37 2.53
C SER A 30 -6.67 15.82 3.97
N THR A 31 -6.63 14.89 4.93
CA THR A 31 -6.40 15.18 6.35
C THR A 31 -4.95 15.56 6.60
N ALA A 32 -4.71 16.51 7.51
CA ALA A 32 -3.37 16.93 7.89
C ALA A 32 -2.56 15.79 8.54
N LEU A 33 -1.31 15.61 8.10
CA LEU A 33 -0.35 14.66 8.68
C LEU A 33 -0.04 15.04 10.14
N GLN A 34 -0.26 14.10 11.05
CA GLN A 34 -0.10 14.31 12.49
C GLN A 34 1.26 13.83 13.01
N GLN A 35 1.81 12.75 12.47
CA GLN A 35 3.08 12.18 12.93
C GLN A 35 3.73 11.29 11.86
N VAL A 36 5.07 11.21 11.91
CA VAL A 36 5.88 10.22 11.20
C VAL A 36 6.52 9.27 12.21
N TYR A 37 6.37 7.97 11.99
CA TYR A 37 6.94 6.90 12.80
C TYR A 37 8.08 6.20 12.08
N ARG A 38 9.08 5.72 12.83
CA ARG A 38 10.08 4.80 12.30
C ARG A 38 9.50 3.41 12.11
N TYR A 39 10.20 2.58 11.33
CA TYR A 39 9.80 1.20 11.08
C TYR A 39 9.51 0.44 12.39
N ALA A 40 8.30 -0.12 12.50
CA ALA A 40 7.80 -0.86 13.66
C ALA A 40 7.73 -0.08 14.99
N GLU A 41 7.83 1.24 14.94
CA GLU A 41 7.61 2.07 16.13
C GLU A 41 6.12 2.03 16.56
N PRO A 42 5.81 1.88 17.87
CA PRO A 42 4.43 1.89 18.34
C PRO A 42 3.69 3.18 18.01
N VAL A 43 2.58 3.05 17.28
CA VAL A 43 1.74 4.20 16.89
C VAL A 43 0.86 4.63 18.07
N THR A 44 1.06 5.86 18.53
CA THR A 44 0.38 6.45 19.70
C THR A 44 -0.55 7.61 19.35
N THR A 45 -0.30 8.29 18.23
CA THR A 45 -1.06 9.45 17.75
C THR A 45 -2.30 9.01 16.96
N ARG A 46 -3.43 9.67 17.20
CA ARG A 46 -4.66 9.49 16.42
C ARG A 46 -4.67 10.40 15.19
N GLY A 47 -5.34 9.97 14.12
CA GLY A 47 -5.44 10.72 12.87
C GLY A 47 -4.55 10.15 11.76
N PHE A 48 -4.25 10.96 10.74
CA PHE A 48 -3.39 10.55 9.63
C PHE A 48 -1.92 10.56 10.06
N VAL A 49 -1.28 9.39 10.02
CA VAL A 49 0.13 9.21 10.35
C VAL A 49 0.82 8.42 9.24
N VAL A 50 2.14 8.57 9.11
CA VAL A 50 2.96 7.84 8.15
C VAL A 50 4.01 7.05 8.90
N MET A 51 4.21 5.78 8.54
CA MET A 51 5.36 5.00 8.99
C MET A 51 6.38 4.91 7.86
N ASP A 52 7.63 5.27 8.14
CA ASP A 52 8.74 5.08 7.21
C ASP A 52 9.10 3.60 7.13
N THR A 53 8.69 2.95 6.04
CA THR A 53 8.83 1.52 5.83
C THR A 53 9.53 1.20 4.50
N PRO A 54 10.16 0.03 4.35
CA PRO A 54 10.72 -0.41 3.07
C PRO A 54 9.66 -0.48 1.97
N GLY A 55 10.06 -0.31 0.69
CA GLY A 55 9.11 -0.23 -0.42
C GLY A 55 8.50 -1.56 -0.92
N TYR A 56 8.84 -2.71 -0.33
CA TYR A 56 8.28 -4.02 -0.71
C TYR A 56 7.14 -4.40 0.21
N ASP A 57 6.02 -4.88 -0.34
CA ASP A 57 4.77 -5.11 0.39
C ASP A 57 4.95 -5.93 1.69
N PRO A 58 5.60 -7.12 1.68
CA PRO A 58 5.72 -7.91 2.91
C PRO A 58 6.54 -7.21 4.00
N ALA A 59 7.61 -6.51 3.61
CA ALA A 59 8.44 -5.77 4.56
C ALA A 59 7.70 -4.53 5.08
N SER A 60 7.05 -3.77 4.21
CA SER A 60 6.30 -2.56 4.57
C SER A 60 5.20 -2.88 5.60
N ILE A 61 4.38 -3.86 5.28
CA ILE A 61 3.20 -4.22 6.06
C ILE A 61 3.59 -4.85 7.39
N THR A 62 4.67 -5.64 7.43
CA THR A 62 5.18 -6.20 8.69
C THR A 62 5.49 -5.10 9.71
N GLY A 63 6.12 -4.00 9.27
CA GLY A 63 6.38 -2.85 10.14
C GLY A 63 5.11 -2.18 10.65
N MET A 64 4.14 -1.96 9.76
CA MET A 64 2.86 -1.32 10.14
C MET A 64 2.06 -2.17 11.13
N VAL A 65 2.01 -3.49 10.93
CA VAL A 65 1.39 -4.43 11.86
C VAL A 65 2.12 -4.43 13.21
N ALA A 66 3.46 -4.48 13.19
CA ALA A 66 4.26 -4.42 14.42
C ALA A 66 4.09 -3.10 15.18
N GLY A 67 3.84 -1.99 14.49
CA GLY A 67 3.51 -0.70 15.11
C GLY A 67 2.07 -0.57 15.62
N GLY A 68 1.21 -1.59 15.41
CA GLY A 68 -0.13 -1.66 15.98
C GLY A 68 -1.29 -1.51 14.99
N ALA A 69 -1.05 -1.60 13.68
CA ALA A 69 -2.15 -1.67 12.72
C ALA A 69 -2.94 -2.98 12.91
N ASN A 70 -4.28 -2.90 12.97
CA ASN A 70 -5.16 -4.06 13.20
C ASN A 70 -5.97 -4.48 11.97
N VAL A 71 -5.95 -3.67 10.91
CA VAL A 71 -6.61 -3.94 9.63
C VAL A 71 -5.72 -3.39 8.53
N LEU A 72 -5.59 -4.14 7.44
CA LEU A 72 -4.89 -3.70 6.23
C LEU A 72 -5.90 -3.48 5.09
N VAL A 73 -5.70 -2.40 4.35
CA VAL A 73 -6.38 -2.15 3.08
C VAL A 73 -5.32 -2.13 1.97
N PHE A 74 -5.35 -3.13 1.09
CA PHE A 74 -4.31 -3.40 0.12
C PHE A 74 -4.83 -3.21 -1.31
N THR A 75 -4.42 -2.11 -1.96
CA THR A 75 -4.81 -1.83 -3.36
C THR A 75 -3.85 -2.50 -4.34
N THR A 76 -4.38 -3.20 -5.34
CA THR A 76 -3.59 -3.79 -6.42
C THR A 76 -4.24 -3.60 -7.79
N GLY A 77 -3.43 -3.29 -8.80
CA GLY A 77 -3.85 -3.27 -10.20
C GLY A 77 -3.35 -4.47 -11.01
N ARG A 78 -2.62 -5.38 -10.35
CA ARG A 78 -1.92 -6.49 -11.02
C ARG A 78 -2.16 -7.86 -10.39
N GLY A 79 -3.08 -7.96 -9.43
CA GLY A 79 -3.39 -9.23 -8.78
C GLY A 79 -2.25 -9.69 -7.88
N SER A 80 -1.77 -8.82 -6.98
CA SER A 80 -0.86 -9.28 -5.94
C SER A 80 -1.56 -10.31 -5.06
N CYS A 81 -0.99 -11.51 -4.96
CA CYS A 81 -1.46 -12.56 -4.06
C CYS A 81 -0.96 -12.38 -2.62
N PHE A 82 -0.57 -11.15 -2.24
CA PHE A 82 -0.14 -10.87 -0.88
C PHE A 82 -1.27 -11.17 0.11
N GLY A 83 -0.93 -11.87 1.19
CA GLY A 83 -1.82 -12.15 2.31
C GLY A 83 -1.12 -11.81 3.62
N CYS A 84 -1.86 -11.22 4.55
CA CYS A 84 -1.39 -10.92 5.90
C CYS A 84 -2.10 -11.84 6.89
N LYS A 85 -1.37 -12.75 7.55
CA LYS A 85 -1.95 -13.63 8.58
C LYS A 85 -2.21 -12.89 9.91
N PRO A 86 -1.34 -12.00 10.40
CA PRO A 86 -1.54 -11.35 11.70
C PRO A 86 -2.75 -10.41 11.77
N VAL A 87 -3.17 -9.84 10.64
CA VAL A 87 -4.30 -8.89 10.58
C VAL A 87 -5.15 -9.16 9.35
N PRO A 88 -6.48 -8.97 9.42
CA PRO A 88 -7.34 -9.05 8.25
C PRO A 88 -6.88 -8.06 7.18
N CYS A 89 -6.88 -8.52 5.93
CA CYS A 89 -6.47 -7.75 4.76
C CYS A 89 -7.63 -7.67 3.77
N ILE A 90 -8.07 -6.44 3.50
CA ILE A 90 -9.05 -6.12 2.46
C ILE A 90 -8.28 -5.83 1.17
N LYS A 91 -8.35 -6.71 0.19
CA LYS A 91 -7.74 -6.56 -1.14
C LYS A 91 -8.69 -5.79 -2.06
N ILE A 92 -8.22 -4.65 -2.57
CA ILE A 92 -8.97 -3.76 -3.46
C ILE A 92 -8.37 -3.81 -4.86
N SER A 93 -9.21 -4.11 -5.84
CA SER A 93 -8.85 -4.05 -7.26
C SER A 93 -8.90 -2.61 -7.78
N SER A 94 -7.88 -2.23 -8.55
CA SER A 94 -7.87 -0.92 -9.24
C SER A 94 -8.52 -0.96 -10.63
N ASN A 95 -8.97 -2.12 -11.11
CA ASN A 95 -9.59 -2.26 -12.43
C ASN A 95 -10.52 -3.48 -12.52
N SER A 96 -11.68 -3.29 -13.17
CA SER A 96 -12.71 -4.34 -13.31
C SER A 96 -12.20 -5.62 -13.99
N PRO A 97 -11.42 -5.57 -15.10
CA PRO A 97 -10.97 -6.80 -15.75
C PRO A 97 -10.12 -7.71 -14.83
N MET A 98 -9.32 -7.11 -13.94
CA MET A 98 -8.55 -7.89 -12.97
C MET A 98 -9.44 -8.41 -11.85
N PHE A 99 -10.38 -7.61 -11.35
CA PHE A 99 -11.37 -8.03 -10.35
C PHE A 99 -12.15 -9.26 -10.85
N ASP A 100 -12.71 -9.18 -12.06
CA ASP A 100 -13.53 -10.26 -12.63
C ASP A 100 -12.76 -11.58 -12.80
N ARG A 101 -11.45 -11.50 -13.10
CA ARG A 101 -10.58 -12.67 -13.25
C ARG A 101 -10.10 -13.25 -11.90
N MET A 102 -10.07 -12.45 -10.85
CA MET A 102 -9.53 -12.80 -9.53
C MET A 102 -10.55 -12.53 -8.43
N SER A 103 -11.83 -12.77 -8.71
CA SER A 103 -12.95 -12.45 -7.82
C SER A 103 -12.92 -13.24 -6.51
N ASP A 104 -12.31 -14.42 -6.49
CA ASP A 104 -12.07 -15.18 -5.26
C ASP A 104 -10.95 -14.58 -4.38
N ASP A 105 -10.11 -13.73 -4.96
CA ASP A 105 -8.93 -13.14 -4.34
C ASP A 105 -9.10 -11.65 -3.97
N MET A 106 -10.07 -10.96 -4.57
CA MET A 106 -10.34 -9.53 -4.40
C MET A 106 -11.65 -9.31 -3.64
N ASP A 107 -11.63 -8.41 -2.65
CA ASP A 107 -12.82 -8.12 -1.84
C ASP A 107 -13.72 -7.07 -2.50
N ILE A 108 -13.12 -6.05 -3.14
CA ILE A 108 -13.82 -4.90 -3.77
C ILE A 108 -13.07 -4.44 -5.02
#